data_AF-A0A7M4EFZ3-F1
#
_entry.id   AF-A0A7M4EFZ3-F1
#
_cell.length_a   1.000
_cell.length_b   1.000
_cell.length_c   1.000
_cell.angle_alpha   90.00
_cell.angle_beta   90.00
_cell.angle_gamma   90.00
#
_symmetry.space_group_name_H-M   'P 1'
#
loop_
_entity.id
_entity.type
_entity.pdbx_description
1 polymer ?
#
loop_
_entity_poly.entity_id
_entity_poly.type
_entity_poly.pdbx_seq_one_letter_code
_entity_poly.pdbx_strand_id
1 'polypeptide(L)'
;MYTTSCGCGETGGSVSALWSEVSRFGQSGDYARAAKAVSKILQINKDDVTALHCKVVCLIHSGSFKEALSVINTHTKVLTSDTIAFEKAYCEYRLNRIENALKTIQSASQQTDKLKELYGQVLYRLEHYDDCSAVYRDLIRNSQDDYEEERKTNLSAVVAAQSTWEKVVPEDLGLQEATYELCYNAACALIGQGKLNEAMKKLQRAEGKDTGKECCHLLHVYTFGEREHGIESWSNVENRVGLL
;
A
#
# COMPACT_ATOMS: atom_id res chain seq x y z
N MET A 1 51.83 -27.00 28.66
CA MET A 1 51.08 -25.82 29.16
C MET A 1 49.95 -25.56 28.19
N TYR A 2 48.71 -25.61 28.69
CA TYR A 2 47.49 -25.10 28.04
C TYR A 2 47.71 -23.61 27.69
N THR A 3 47.18 -23.03 26.60
CA THR A 3 45.75 -22.73 26.43
C THR A 3 45.42 -22.42 24.96
N THR A 4 44.45 -23.15 24.40
CA THR A 4 43.69 -22.74 23.21
C THR A 4 42.56 -21.83 23.69
N SER A 5 42.59 -20.54 23.36
CA SER A 5 41.51 -19.60 23.67
C SER A 5 40.45 -19.65 22.57
N CYS A 6 39.26 -20.14 22.91
CA CYS A 6 38.05 -20.02 22.10
C CYS A 6 37.62 -18.56 21.99
N GLY A 7 37.84 -17.95 20.83
CA GLY A 7 37.22 -16.68 20.45
C GLY A 7 35.76 -16.89 20.03
N CYS A 8 34.86 -17.13 20.99
CA CYS A 8 33.42 -17.20 20.74
C CYS A 8 32.65 -15.97 21.29
N GLY A 9 33.34 -14.87 21.62
CA GLY A 9 32.74 -13.73 22.35
C GLY A 9 32.51 -12.42 21.58
N GLU A 10 33.17 -12.18 20.43
CA GLU A 10 33.17 -10.83 19.82
C GLU A 10 32.05 -10.59 18.79
N THR A 11 31.57 -11.62 18.10
CA THR A 11 30.57 -11.48 17.04
C THR A 11 29.16 -11.20 17.57
N GLY A 12 28.79 -11.80 18.71
CA GLY A 12 27.46 -11.63 19.32
C GLY A 12 27.21 -10.22 19.86
N GLY A 13 28.22 -9.60 20.47
CA GLY A 13 28.13 -8.21 20.95
C GLY A 13 28.00 -7.20 19.80
N SER A 14 28.66 -7.47 18.66
CA SER A 14 28.57 -6.64 17.46
C SER A 14 27.20 -6.72 16.79
N VAL A 15 26.59 -7.91 16.67
CA VAL A 15 25.26 -8.09 16.06
C VAL A 15 24.15 -7.43 16.88
N SER A 16 24.19 -7.53 18.21
CA SER A 16 23.20 -6.87 19.08
C SER A 16 23.24 -5.34 18.96
N ALA A 17 24.44 -4.76 18.82
CA ALA A 17 24.59 -3.33 18.60
C ALA A 17 24.00 -2.91 17.24
N LEU A 18 24.22 -3.71 16.18
CA LEU A 18 23.63 -3.47 14.87
C LEU A 18 22.08 -3.52 14.91
N TRP A 19 21.48 -4.48 15.62
CA TRP A 19 20.02 -4.51 15.80
C TRP A 19 19.47 -3.29 16.54
N SER A 20 20.24 -2.76 17.50
CA SER A 20 19.90 -1.51 18.19
C SER A 20 19.96 -0.31 17.24
N GLU A 21 20.94 -0.26 16.33
CA GLU A 21 21.00 0.76 15.27
C GLU A 21 19.82 0.65 14.29
N VAL A 22 19.50 -0.56 13.82
CA VAL A 22 18.35 -0.81 12.93
C VAL A 22 17.07 -0.31 13.56
N SER A 23 16.82 -0.66 14.83
CA SER A 23 15.63 -0.21 15.57
C SER A 23 15.58 1.30 15.70
N ARG A 24 16.71 1.94 16.08
CA ARG A 24 16.79 3.39 16.24
C ARG A 24 16.56 4.14 14.92
N PHE A 25 17.17 3.69 13.83
CA PHE A 25 17.01 4.30 12.51
C PHE A 25 15.61 4.06 11.92
N GLY A 26 15.03 2.89 12.16
CA GLY A 26 13.65 2.58 11.79
C GLY A 26 12.65 3.51 12.48
N GLN A 27 12.79 3.72 13.79
CA GLN A 27 11.94 4.63 14.56
C GLN A 27 12.11 6.10 14.14
N SER A 28 13.30 6.51 13.70
CA SER A 28 13.53 7.86 13.20
C SER A 28 13.14 8.06 11.73
N GLY A 29 12.65 7.02 11.04
CA GLY A 29 12.33 7.06 9.61
C GLY A 29 13.55 7.15 8.68
N ASP A 30 14.77 6.94 9.19
CA ASP A 30 16.00 6.95 8.37
C ASP A 30 16.25 5.55 7.80
N TYR A 31 15.35 5.13 6.91
CA TYR A 31 15.34 3.79 6.34
C TYR A 31 16.59 3.49 5.49
N ALA A 32 17.22 4.51 4.92
CA ALA A 32 18.48 4.36 4.19
C ALA A 32 19.64 3.94 5.11
N ARG A 33 19.74 4.52 6.32
CA ARG A 33 20.73 4.08 7.31
C ARG A 33 20.35 2.75 7.95
N ALA A 34 19.07 2.51 8.21
CA ALA A 34 18.59 1.22 8.69
C ALA A 34 18.99 0.08 7.72
N ALA A 35 18.74 0.24 6.42
CA ALA A 35 19.13 -0.75 5.40
C ALA A 35 20.66 -1.02 5.36
N LYS A 36 21.48 0.01 5.61
CA LYS A 36 22.94 -0.16 5.73
C LYS A 36 23.33 -0.97 6.97
N ALA A 37 22.71 -0.70 8.12
CA ALA A 37 22.94 -1.46 9.35
C ALA A 37 22.50 -2.93 9.18
N VAL A 38 21.30 -3.15 8.61
CA VAL A 38 20.81 -4.49 8.25
C VAL A 38 21.77 -5.22 7.30
N SER A 39 22.32 -4.52 6.31
CA SER A 39 23.27 -5.13 5.37
C SER A 39 24.56 -5.61 6.04
N LYS A 40 25.00 -4.98 7.14
CA LYS A 40 26.12 -5.47 7.96
C LYS A 40 25.75 -6.75 8.72
N ILE A 41 24.51 -6.85 9.21
CA ILE A 41 24.00 -8.08 9.86
C ILE A 41 24.01 -9.23 8.84
N LEU A 42 23.55 -8.96 7.61
CA LEU A 42 23.55 -9.94 6.52
C LEU A 42 24.94 -10.36 6.03
N GLN A 43 25.98 -9.57 6.29
CA GLN A 43 27.37 -10.00 6.04
C GLN A 43 27.82 -11.09 7.02
N ILE A 44 27.26 -11.10 8.24
CA ILE A 44 27.56 -12.07 9.28
C ILE A 44 26.68 -13.32 9.10
N ASN A 45 25.38 -13.13 8.90
CA ASN A 45 24.43 -14.19 8.61
C ASN A 45 23.59 -13.86 7.37
N LYS A 46 23.94 -14.44 6.22
CA LYS A 46 23.31 -14.15 4.93
C LYS A 46 21.85 -14.60 4.82
N ASP A 47 21.49 -15.63 5.58
CA ASP A 47 20.17 -16.27 5.54
C ASP A 47 19.33 -15.91 6.78
N ASP A 48 19.67 -14.82 7.47
CA ASP A 48 18.86 -14.30 8.58
C ASP A 48 17.52 -13.76 8.06
N VAL A 49 16.44 -14.51 8.31
CA VAL A 49 15.09 -14.20 7.84
C VAL A 49 14.65 -12.81 8.31
N THR A 50 14.91 -12.48 9.57
CA THR A 50 14.51 -11.19 10.16
C THR A 50 15.27 -10.05 9.52
N ALA A 51 16.59 -10.19 9.32
CA ALA A 51 17.39 -9.16 8.66
C ALA A 51 16.98 -8.99 7.19
N LEU A 52 16.72 -10.07 6.46
CA LEU A 52 16.22 -10.00 5.09
C LEU A 52 14.86 -9.29 5.01
N HIS A 53 13.92 -9.63 5.89
CA HIS A 53 12.62 -8.98 5.99
C HIS A 53 12.77 -7.48 6.31
N CYS A 54 13.55 -7.12 7.34
CA CYS A 54 13.83 -5.72 7.66
C CYS A 54 14.47 -4.95 6.50
N LYS A 55 15.36 -5.58 5.73
CA LYS A 55 15.97 -4.96 4.54
C LYS A 55 14.91 -4.63 3.50
N VAL A 56 14.01 -5.58 3.20
CA VAL A 56 12.91 -5.38 2.25
C VAL A 56 12.01 -4.23 2.71
N VAL A 57 11.62 -4.20 3.98
CA VAL A 57 10.79 -3.13 4.55
C VAL A 57 11.49 -1.76 4.42
N CYS A 58 12.77 -1.67 4.77
CA CYS A 58 13.52 -0.42 4.62
C CYS A 58 13.59 0.05 3.16
N LEU A 59 13.76 -0.86 2.20
CA LEU A 59 13.77 -0.56 0.77
C LEU A 59 12.41 -0.06 0.29
N ILE A 60 11.31 -0.67 0.76
CA ILE A 60 9.93 -0.24 0.47
C ILE A 60 9.70 1.19 0.96
N HIS A 61 10.02 1.48 2.23
CA HIS A 61 9.88 2.84 2.77
C HIS A 61 10.77 3.87 2.06
N SER A 62 11.90 3.44 1.49
CA SER A 62 12.80 4.28 0.69
C SER A 62 12.37 4.40 -0.78
N GLY A 63 11.21 3.85 -1.17
CA GLY A 63 10.71 3.86 -2.55
C GLY A 63 11.46 2.94 -3.53
N SER A 64 12.36 2.09 -3.03
CA SER A 64 13.26 1.23 -3.82
C SER A 64 12.63 -0.13 -4.14
N PHE A 65 11.42 -0.14 -4.71
CA PHE A 65 10.61 -1.35 -4.92
C PHE A 65 11.28 -2.40 -5.82
N LYS A 66 12.03 -1.98 -6.85
CA LYS A 66 12.76 -2.91 -7.73
C LYS A 66 13.85 -3.67 -6.98
N GLU A 67 14.57 -2.97 -6.10
CA GLU A 67 15.62 -3.58 -5.28
C GLU A 67 15.02 -4.51 -4.23
N ALA A 68 13.92 -4.08 -3.58
CA ALA A 68 13.16 -4.92 -2.65
C ALA A 68 12.74 -6.25 -3.30
N LEU A 69 12.15 -6.23 -4.51
CA LEU A 69 11.83 -7.46 -5.24
C LEU A 69 13.05 -8.30 -5.60
N SER A 70 14.18 -7.66 -5.92
CA SER A 70 15.43 -8.39 -6.19
C SER A 70 15.89 -9.18 -4.95
N VAL A 71 15.85 -8.57 -3.77
CA VAL A 71 16.17 -9.24 -2.50
C VAL A 71 15.22 -10.41 -2.25
N ILE A 72 13.91 -10.21 -2.44
CA ILE A 72 12.89 -11.27 -2.26
C ILE A 72 13.16 -12.45 -3.21
N ASN A 73 13.36 -12.17 -4.50
CA ASN A 73 13.54 -13.18 -5.53
C ASN A 73 14.86 -13.94 -5.42
N THR A 74 15.90 -13.32 -4.84
CA THR A 74 17.20 -13.99 -4.60
C THR A 74 17.20 -14.88 -3.37
N HIS A 75 16.30 -14.65 -2.40
CA HIS A 75 16.24 -15.38 -1.13
C HIS A 75 14.94 -16.17 -0.94
N THR A 76 14.32 -16.66 -2.02
CA THR A 76 13.03 -17.38 -2.00
C THR A 76 13.02 -18.67 -1.16
N LYS A 77 14.19 -19.25 -0.89
CA LYS A 77 14.32 -20.42 0.01
C LYS A 77 14.16 -20.06 1.50
N VAL A 78 14.42 -18.80 1.85
CA VAL A 78 14.47 -18.28 3.22
C VAL A 78 13.27 -17.39 3.48
N LEU A 79 12.98 -16.47 2.56
CA LEU A 79 11.79 -15.63 2.55
C LEU A 79 10.62 -16.40 1.93
N THR A 80 9.92 -17.16 2.76
CA THR A 80 8.72 -17.90 2.33
C THR A 80 7.58 -16.95 1.98
N SER A 81 6.62 -17.45 1.18
CA SER A 81 5.44 -16.67 0.78
C SER A 81 4.70 -16.10 2.00
N ASP A 82 4.53 -16.89 3.06
CA ASP A 82 3.79 -16.47 4.25
C ASP A 82 4.47 -15.34 5.03
N THR A 83 5.79 -15.18 4.89
CA THR A 83 6.56 -14.15 5.58
C THR A 83 6.62 -12.83 4.81
N ILE A 84 6.54 -12.88 3.48
CA ILE A 84 6.87 -11.73 2.60
C ILE A 84 5.81 -11.41 1.55
N ALA A 85 4.66 -12.12 1.57
CA ALA A 85 3.61 -11.99 0.55
C ALA A 85 3.15 -10.54 0.40
N PHE A 86 2.92 -9.84 1.52
CA PHE A 86 2.49 -8.45 1.50
C PHE A 86 3.54 -7.55 0.84
N GLU A 87 4.78 -7.59 1.30
CA GLU A 87 5.87 -6.77 0.78
C GLU A 87 6.12 -7.03 -0.71
N LYS A 88 6.08 -8.31 -1.11
CA LYS A 88 6.24 -8.71 -2.51
C LYS A 88 5.09 -8.16 -3.38
N ALA A 89 3.84 -8.43 -2.98
CA ALA A 89 2.66 -7.96 -3.71
C ALA A 89 2.62 -6.43 -3.78
N TYR A 90 2.98 -5.75 -2.69
CA TYR A 90 3.05 -4.30 -2.63
C TYR A 90 4.09 -3.75 -3.60
N CYS A 91 5.29 -4.34 -3.64
CA CYS A 91 6.30 -3.92 -4.61
C CYS A 91 5.85 -4.16 -6.06
N GLU A 92 5.16 -5.27 -6.35
CA GLU A 92 4.58 -5.55 -7.66
C GLU A 92 3.51 -4.51 -8.03
N TYR A 93 2.61 -4.20 -7.10
CA TYR A 93 1.58 -3.17 -7.25
C TYR A 93 2.18 -1.78 -7.56
N ARG A 94 3.18 -1.36 -6.76
CA ARG A 94 3.88 -0.07 -6.92
C ARG A 94 4.69 0.03 -8.22
N LEU A 95 5.06 -1.10 -8.81
CA LEU A 95 5.73 -1.17 -10.11
C LEU A 95 4.76 -1.38 -11.28
N ASN A 96 3.46 -1.19 -11.06
CA ASN A 96 2.41 -1.38 -12.06
C ASN A 96 2.37 -2.81 -12.65
N ARG A 97 2.68 -3.83 -11.85
CA ARG A 97 2.62 -5.25 -12.21
C ARG A 97 1.41 -5.90 -11.54
N ILE A 98 0.22 -5.45 -11.90
CA ILE A 98 -1.00 -5.69 -11.12
C ILE A 98 -1.42 -7.15 -11.11
N GLU A 99 -1.25 -7.85 -12.23
CA GLU A 99 -1.55 -9.28 -12.33
C GLU A 99 -0.58 -10.12 -11.50
N ASN A 100 0.67 -9.66 -11.34
CA ASN A 100 1.62 -10.34 -10.47
C ASN A 100 1.28 -10.12 -9.00
N ALA A 101 0.93 -8.88 -8.62
CA ALA A 101 0.47 -8.57 -7.27
C ALA A 101 -0.75 -9.43 -6.89
N LEU A 102 -1.73 -9.54 -7.80
CA LEU A 102 -2.89 -10.41 -7.63
C LEU A 102 -2.49 -11.88 -7.38
N LYS A 103 -1.62 -12.44 -8.22
CA LYS A 103 -1.14 -13.82 -8.06
C LYS A 103 -0.43 -14.03 -6.73
N THR A 104 0.43 -13.09 -6.34
CA THR A 104 1.16 -13.15 -5.06
C THR A 104 0.18 -13.18 -3.89
N ILE A 105 -0.82 -12.27 -3.87
CA ILE A 105 -1.87 -12.21 -2.84
C ILE A 105 -2.65 -13.53 -2.77
N GLN A 106 -3.09 -14.05 -3.91
CA GLN A 106 -3.87 -15.30 -3.96
C GLN A 106 -3.07 -16.53 -3.56
N SER A 107 -1.75 -16.50 -3.70
CA SER A 107 -0.85 -17.60 -3.32
C SER A 107 -0.43 -17.58 -1.84
N ALA A 108 -0.74 -16.50 -1.11
CA ALA A 108 -0.44 -16.41 0.32
C ALA A 108 -1.38 -17.32 1.13
N SER A 109 -0.83 -18.15 2.02
CA SER A 109 -1.66 -19.04 2.84
C SER A 109 -2.44 -18.29 3.94
N GLN A 110 -1.89 -17.16 4.40
CA GLN A 110 -2.49 -16.29 5.41
C GLN A 110 -3.00 -15.01 4.76
N GLN A 111 -4.30 -14.76 4.91
CA GLN A 111 -4.97 -13.55 4.41
C GLN A 111 -5.12 -12.56 5.57
N THR A 112 -4.06 -11.82 5.86
CA THR A 112 -4.05 -10.75 6.87
C THR A 112 -4.87 -9.55 6.39
N ASP A 113 -5.33 -8.70 7.30
CA ASP A 113 -6.09 -7.48 6.95
C ASP A 113 -5.28 -6.57 6.02
N LYS A 114 -3.96 -6.40 6.27
CA LYS A 114 -3.06 -5.67 5.36
C LYS A 114 -3.04 -6.24 3.94
N LEU A 115 -3.04 -7.56 3.81
CA LEU A 115 -3.04 -8.23 2.51
C LEU A 115 -4.39 -8.11 1.82
N LYS A 116 -5.50 -8.19 2.57
CA LYS A 116 -6.87 -7.97 2.08
C LYS A 116 -7.08 -6.53 1.62
N GLU A 117 -6.53 -5.55 2.32
CA GLU A 117 -6.61 -4.14 1.90
C GLU A 117 -5.89 -3.93 0.55
N LEU A 118 -4.67 -4.45 0.41
CA LEU A 118 -3.95 -4.44 -0.86
C LEU A 118 -4.71 -5.21 -1.95
N TYR A 119 -5.39 -6.31 -1.59
CA TYR A 119 -6.24 -7.05 -2.52
C TYR A 119 -7.40 -6.20 -3.05
N GLY A 120 -8.08 -5.45 -2.18
CA GLY A 120 -9.12 -4.49 -2.58
C GLY A 120 -8.58 -3.45 -3.57
N GLN A 121 -7.39 -2.89 -3.31
CA GLN A 121 -6.74 -1.93 -4.21
C GLN A 121 -6.36 -2.54 -5.57
N VAL A 122 -5.86 -3.78 -5.57
CA VAL A 122 -5.55 -4.54 -6.79
C VAL A 122 -6.81 -4.82 -7.60
N LEU A 123 -7.91 -5.23 -6.96
CA LEU A 123 -9.19 -5.47 -7.64
C LEU A 123 -9.75 -4.18 -8.26
N TYR A 124 -9.64 -3.04 -7.56
CA TYR A 124 -10.04 -1.74 -8.10
C TYR A 124 -9.25 -1.38 -9.37
N ARG A 125 -7.93 -1.59 -9.35
CA ARG A 125 -7.04 -1.38 -10.51
C ARG A 125 -7.35 -2.29 -11.70
N LEU A 126 -7.89 -3.48 -11.43
CA LEU A 126 -8.33 -4.44 -12.44
C LEU A 126 -9.78 -4.21 -12.88
N GLU A 127 -10.45 -3.17 -12.36
CA GLU A 127 -11.86 -2.87 -12.63
C GLU A 127 -12.82 -3.98 -12.20
N HIS A 128 -12.40 -4.84 -11.26
CA HIS A 128 -13.23 -5.86 -10.64
C HIS A 128 -14.00 -5.25 -9.45
N TYR A 129 -14.93 -4.34 -9.75
CA TYR A 129 -15.52 -3.49 -8.72
C TYR A 129 -16.46 -4.23 -7.76
N ASP A 130 -17.19 -5.25 -8.22
CA ASP A 130 -18.05 -6.07 -7.36
C ASP A 130 -17.24 -6.81 -6.27
N ASP A 131 -16.16 -7.48 -6.67
CA ASP A 131 -15.25 -8.17 -5.75
C ASP A 131 -14.56 -7.18 -4.80
N CYS A 132 -14.11 -6.03 -5.34
CA CYS A 132 -13.49 -4.97 -4.56
C CYS A 132 -14.43 -4.45 -3.46
N SER A 133 -15.70 -4.22 -3.82
CA SER A 133 -16.75 -3.77 -2.93
C SER A 133 -17.01 -4.79 -1.82
N ALA A 134 -17.01 -6.09 -2.14
CA ALA A 134 -17.14 -7.15 -1.15
C ALA A 134 -15.98 -7.18 -0.15
N VAL A 135 -14.74 -7.03 -0.63
CA VAL A 135 -13.52 -7.00 0.22
C VAL A 135 -13.57 -5.82 1.19
N TYR A 136 -13.89 -4.61 0.74
CA TYR A 136 -13.96 -3.45 1.64
C TYR A 136 -15.09 -3.56 2.65
N ARG A 137 -16.25 -4.12 2.29
CA ARG A 137 -17.33 -4.38 3.25
C ARG A 137 -16.91 -5.39 4.32
N ASP A 138 -16.16 -6.43 3.96
CA ASP A 138 -15.61 -7.40 4.92
C ASP A 138 -14.65 -6.72 5.90
N LEU A 139 -13.71 -5.92 5.39
CA LEU A 139 -12.74 -5.19 6.21
C LEU A 139 -13.41 -4.19 7.17
N ILE A 140 -14.35 -3.38 6.70
CA ILE A 140 -15.07 -2.42 7.55
C ILE A 140 -15.86 -3.14 8.66
N ARG A 141 -16.39 -4.34 8.39
CA ARG A 141 -17.16 -5.09 9.39
C ARG A 141 -16.27 -5.75 10.44
N ASN A 142 -15.09 -6.21 10.04
CA ASN A 142 -14.29 -7.13 10.84
C ASN A 142 -13.03 -6.51 11.45
N SER A 143 -12.61 -5.34 11.00
CA SER A 143 -11.45 -4.62 11.54
C SER A 143 -11.92 -3.53 12.54
N GLN A 144 -11.30 -3.49 13.72
CA GLN A 144 -11.53 -2.45 14.73
C GLN A 144 -10.22 -1.69 14.95
N ASP A 145 -9.98 -0.69 14.10
CA ASP A 145 -8.80 0.16 14.11
C ASP A 145 -9.17 1.58 13.67
N ASP A 146 -8.17 2.47 13.63
CA ASP A 146 -8.37 3.88 13.30
C ASP A 146 -8.57 4.15 11.79
N TYR A 147 -8.60 3.12 10.93
CA TYR A 147 -8.66 3.24 9.46
C TYR A 147 -10.07 3.00 8.87
N GLU A 148 -11.12 2.98 9.70
CA GLU A 148 -12.48 2.71 9.24
C GLU A 148 -12.99 3.77 8.24
N GLU A 149 -12.73 5.05 8.49
CA GLU A 149 -13.20 6.17 7.67
C GLU A 149 -12.51 6.21 6.30
N GLU A 150 -11.23 5.87 6.29
CA GLU A 150 -10.42 5.65 5.12
C GLU A 150 -10.98 4.52 4.25
N ARG A 151 -11.30 3.37 4.87
CA ARG A 151 -11.91 2.24 4.16
C ARG A 151 -13.30 2.57 3.62
N LYS A 152 -14.11 3.37 4.35
CA LYS A 152 -15.39 3.88 3.86
C LYS A 152 -15.21 4.80 2.65
N THR A 153 -14.18 5.65 2.66
CA THR A 153 -13.84 6.52 1.53
C THR A 153 -13.45 5.71 0.30
N ASN A 154 -12.65 4.66 0.50
CA ASN A 154 -12.28 3.72 -0.57
C ASN A 154 -13.52 2.99 -1.11
N LEU A 155 -14.40 2.47 -0.26
CA LEU A 155 -15.66 1.83 -0.67
C LEU A 155 -16.56 2.79 -1.48
N SER A 156 -16.63 4.07 -1.08
CA SER A 156 -17.34 5.11 -1.83
C SER A 156 -16.78 5.31 -3.23
N ALA A 157 -15.45 5.24 -3.40
CA ALA A 157 -14.82 5.28 -4.72
C ALA A 157 -15.20 4.06 -5.57
N VAL A 158 -15.26 2.85 -4.98
CA VAL A 158 -15.73 1.64 -5.68
C VAL A 158 -17.17 1.82 -6.18
N VAL A 159 -18.08 2.27 -5.31
CA VAL A 159 -19.49 2.52 -5.67
C VAL A 159 -19.63 3.57 -6.77
N ALA A 160 -18.83 4.63 -6.72
CA ALA A 160 -18.79 5.63 -7.78
C ALA A 160 -18.28 5.06 -9.12
N ALA A 161 -17.27 4.19 -9.08
CA ALA A 161 -16.75 3.52 -10.27
C ALA A 161 -17.79 2.57 -10.89
N GLN A 162 -18.48 1.76 -10.09
CA GLN A 162 -19.59 0.90 -10.54
C GLN A 162 -20.67 1.73 -11.25
N SER A 163 -21.04 2.88 -10.69
CA SER A 163 -22.01 3.75 -11.33
C SER A 163 -21.51 4.35 -12.65
N THR A 164 -20.24 4.73 -12.69
CA THR A 164 -19.63 5.37 -13.87
C THR A 164 -19.48 4.39 -15.03
N TRP A 165 -18.90 3.22 -14.76
CA TRP A 165 -18.42 2.26 -15.76
C TRP A 165 -19.40 1.12 -16.01
N GLU A 166 -20.04 0.60 -14.96
CA GLU A 166 -20.97 -0.54 -15.06
C GLU A 166 -22.44 -0.11 -15.12
N LYS A 167 -22.71 1.20 -14.99
CA LYS A 167 -24.06 1.80 -14.98
C LYS A 167 -24.96 1.23 -13.89
N VAL A 168 -24.36 0.77 -12.79
CA VAL A 168 -25.06 0.34 -11.58
C VAL A 168 -25.61 1.57 -10.85
N VAL A 169 -26.81 1.45 -10.28
CA VAL A 169 -27.33 2.49 -9.39
C VAL A 169 -26.49 2.46 -8.12
N PRO A 170 -25.76 3.55 -7.78
CA PRO A 170 -24.87 3.53 -6.64
C PRO A 170 -25.66 3.43 -5.34
N GLU A 171 -25.19 2.56 -4.46
CA GLU A 171 -25.72 2.37 -3.10
C GLU A 171 -25.53 3.65 -2.28
N ASP A 172 -26.52 3.98 -1.44
CA ASP A 172 -26.35 5.03 -0.43
C ASP A 172 -25.64 4.43 0.79
N LEU A 173 -24.34 4.73 0.91
CA LEU A 173 -23.50 4.29 2.03
C LEU A 173 -23.74 5.09 3.32
N GLY A 174 -24.61 6.12 3.31
CA GLY A 174 -24.89 6.96 4.46
C GLY A 174 -23.70 7.84 4.90
N LEU A 175 -22.71 8.02 4.03
CA LEU A 175 -21.50 8.77 4.34
C LEU A 175 -21.74 10.27 4.26
N GLN A 176 -21.31 10.99 5.29
CA GLN A 176 -21.30 12.44 5.23
C GLN A 176 -20.20 12.90 4.29
N GLU A 177 -20.54 13.74 3.31
CA GLU A 177 -19.60 14.42 2.43
C GLU A 177 -18.80 15.52 3.18
N ALA A 178 -18.04 15.12 4.20
CA ALA A 178 -17.25 15.98 5.07
C ALA A 178 -15.90 16.31 4.43
N THR A 179 -15.27 15.34 3.77
CA THR A 179 -13.97 15.50 3.11
C THR A 179 -14.12 15.93 1.64
N TYR A 180 -13.00 16.25 0.97
CA TYR A 180 -13.01 16.52 -0.47
C TYR A 180 -13.15 15.22 -1.26
N GLU A 181 -12.52 14.12 -0.81
CA GLU A 181 -12.59 12.80 -1.45
C GLU A 181 -14.03 12.30 -1.52
N LEU A 182 -14.78 12.39 -0.42
CA LEU A 182 -16.18 11.95 -0.39
C LEU A 182 -17.08 12.84 -1.27
N CYS A 183 -16.82 14.15 -1.33
CA CYS A 183 -17.53 15.04 -2.27
C CYS A 183 -17.22 14.67 -3.73
N TYR A 184 -15.96 14.37 -4.03
CA TYR A 184 -15.52 13.98 -5.37
C TYR A 184 -16.13 12.64 -5.80
N ASN A 185 -16.07 11.61 -4.95
CA ASN A 185 -16.67 10.29 -5.23
C ASN A 185 -18.18 10.40 -5.45
N ALA A 186 -18.89 11.20 -4.65
CA ALA A 186 -20.31 11.48 -4.86
C ALA A 186 -20.57 12.16 -6.22
N ALA A 187 -19.69 13.07 -6.66
CA ALA A 187 -19.78 13.67 -7.98
C ALA A 187 -19.59 12.63 -9.10
N CYS A 188 -18.61 11.74 -8.98
CA CYS A 188 -18.38 10.65 -9.93
C CYS A 188 -19.61 9.72 -10.04
N ALA A 189 -20.22 9.36 -8.91
CA ALA A 189 -21.46 8.58 -8.89
C ALA A 189 -22.62 9.29 -9.62
N LEU A 190 -22.74 10.62 -9.48
CA LEU A 190 -23.74 11.42 -10.21
C LEU A 190 -23.44 11.51 -11.71
N ILE A 191 -22.16 11.57 -12.10
CA ILE A 191 -21.73 11.50 -13.50
C ILE A 191 -22.14 10.16 -14.12
N GLY A 192 -21.92 9.05 -13.41
CA GLY A 192 -22.34 7.72 -13.84
C GLY A 192 -23.84 7.62 -14.15
N GLN A 193 -24.65 8.32 -13.36
CA GLN A 193 -26.10 8.47 -13.52
C GLN A 193 -26.54 9.51 -14.58
N GLY A 194 -25.60 10.28 -15.16
CA GLY A 194 -25.92 11.37 -16.09
C GLY A 194 -26.43 12.66 -15.45
N LYS A 195 -26.37 12.79 -14.12
CA LYS A 195 -26.82 13.97 -13.35
C LYS A 195 -25.73 15.07 -13.31
N LEU A 196 -25.32 15.54 -14.47
CA LEU A 196 -24.14 16.41 -14.63
C LEU A 196 -24.24 17.74 -13.86
N ASN A 197 -25.44 18.33 -13.77
CA ASN A 197 -25.64 19.57 -13.03
C ASN A 197 -25.44 19.41 -11.52
N GLU A 198 -25.83 18.26 -10.95
CA GLU A 198 -25.62 17.95 -9.53
C GLU A 198 -24.16 17.59 -9.28
N ALA A 199 -23.55 16.81 -10.18
CA ALA A 199 -22.14 16.47 -10.12
C ALA A 199 -21.25 17.72 -10.11
N MET A 200 -21.53 18.70 -10.97
CA MET A 200 -20.78 19.96 -11.04
C MET A 200 -20.79 20.70 -9.70
N LYS A 201 -21.94 20.78 -9.01
CA LYS A 201 -22.03 21.41 -7.68
C LYS A 201 -21.17 20.68 -6.64
N LYS A 202 -21.13 19.34 -6.71
CA LYS A 202 -20.29 18.52 -5.81
C LYS A 202 -18.80 18.71 -6.09
N LEU A 203 -18.40 18.77 -7.36
CA LEU A 203 -17.02 19.06 -7.76
C LEU A 203 -16.57 20.45 -7.28
N GLN A 204 -17.39 21.48 -7.46
CA GLN A 204 -17.10 22.83 -6.95
C GLN A 204 -16.96 22.85 -5.42
N ARG A 205 -17.77 22.06 -4.71
CA ARG A 205 -17.65 21.89 -3.25
C ARG A 205 -16.36 21.17 -2.86
N ALA A 206 -15.95 20.14 -3.62
CA ALA A 206 -14.69 19.44 -3.40
C ALA A 206 -13.50 20.39 -3.61
N GLU A 207 -13.49 21.15 -4.69
CA GLU A 207 -12.47 22.17 -5.01
C GLU A 207 -12.38 23.25 -3.93
N GLY A 208 -13.52 23.77 -3.45
CA GLY A 208 -13.53 24.77 -2.38
C GLY A 208 -12.94 24.26 -1.06
N LYS A 209 -13.04 22.95 -0.78
CA LYS A 209 -12.42 22.30 0.38
C LYS A 209 -10.93 21.99 0.18
N ASP A 210 -10.46 21.94 -1.06
CA ASP A 210 -9.08 21.65 -1.45
C ASP A 210 -8.18 22.92 -1.45
N THR A 211 -8.67 24.04 -0.90
CA THR A 211 -7.97 25.34 -0.88
C THR A 211 -6.73 25.40 0.03
N GLY A 212 -6.12 24.25 0.33
CA GLY A 212 -5.02 24.09 1.27
C GLY A 212 -3.89 23.16 0.83
N LYS A 213 -3.64 22.97 -0.48
CA LYS A 213 -2.33 22.69 -1.15
C LYS A 213 -2.58 21.93 -2.47
N GLU A 214 -2.20 22.56 -3.59
CA GLU A 214 -2.05 21.95 -4.95
C GLU A 214 -3.24 22.03 -5.94
N CYS A 215 -3.91 23.19 -6.02
CA CYS A 215 -4.96 23.50 -7.02
C CYS A 215 -4.55 23.51 -8.52
N CYS A 216 -3.67 22.62 -9.01
CA CYS A 216 -3.34 22.57 -10.46
C CYS A 216 -3.33 21.16 -11.08
N HIS A 217 -3.90 20.11 -10.47
CA HIS A 217 -3.86 18.76 -11.08
C HIS A 217 -5.19 17.97 -11.19
N LEU A 218 -6.33 18.47 -10.71
CA LEU A 218 -7.52 17.60 -10.57
C LEU A 218 -8.62 17.72 -11.64
N LEU A 219 -8.33 18.27 -12.83
CA LEU A 219 -9.27 18.15 -13.97
C LEU A 219 -8.97 16.95 -14.92
N HIS A 220 -8.06 16.03 -14.55
CA HIS A 220 -7.57 15.00 -15.49
C HIS A 220 -7.51 13.55 -14.98
N VAL A 221 -8.39 13.12 -14.07
CA VAL A 221 -8.51 11.68 -13.76
C VAL A 221 -9.96 11.24 -13.78
N TYR A 222 -10.54 11.21 -14.98
CA TYR A 222 -11.33 10.09 -15.51
C TYR A 222 -11.74 10.39 -16.95
N THR A 223 -10.73 10.57 -17.80
CA THR A 223 -10.80 10.30 -19.23
C THR A 223 -9.46 9.70 -19.62
N PHE A 224 -9.53 8.67 -20.47
CA PHE A 224 -8.45 7.95 -21.15
C PHE A 224 -8.21 6.53 -20.67
N GLY A 225 -8.95 5.61 -21.32
CA GLY A 225 -8.27 4.51 -21.98
C GLY A 225 -7.32 5.10 -23.03
N GLU A 226 -6.09 5.43 -22.64
CA GLU A 226 -4.91 5.44 -23.50
C GLU A 226 -3.71 4.95 -22.69
N ARG A 227 -2.85 4.24 -23.41
CA ARG A 227 -1.70 3.53 -22.92
C ARG A 227 -0.60 4.50 -22.49
N GLU A 228 0.05 4.13 -21.39
CA GLU A 228 1.34 4.60 -20.88
C GLU A 228 1.48 6.07 -20.39
N HIS A 229 2.13 6.19 -19.23
CA HIS A 229 2.71 7.39 -18.59
C HIS A 229 1.77 8.25 -17.71
N GLY A 230 1.88 8.07 -16.38
CA GLY A 230 1.41 9.06 -15.39
C GLY A 230 0.89 8.48 -14.07
N ILE A 231 1.74 7.78 -13.28
CA ILE A 231 1.36 7.19 -11.96
C ILE A 231 2.04 7.98 -10.83
N GLU A 232 1.76 9.28 -10.69
CA GLU A 232 2.38 10.10 -9.63
C GLU A 232 1.40 10.83 -8.69
N SER A 233 0.07 10.81 -8.90
CA SER A 233 -0.84 11.55 -8.01
C SER A 233 -1.56 10.71 -6.93
N TRP A 234 -1.65 9.38 -7.07
CA TRP A 234 -2.35 8.53 -6.09
C TRP A 234 -1.48 8.06 -4.92
N SER A 235 -0.15 8.08 -5.07
CA SER A 235 0.77 7.67 -4.01
C SER A 235 0.77 8.62 -2.80
N ASN A 236 0.42 9.89 -3.00
CA ASN A 236 0.36 10.88 -1.91
C ASN A 236 -0.91 10.78 -1.06
N VAL A 237 -2.00 10.24 -1.62
CA VAL A 237 -3.20 9.90 -0.86
C VAL A 237 -2.97 8.59 -0.13
N GLU A 238 -2.56 7.50 -0.81
CA GLU A 238 -2.27 6.17 -0.20
C GLU A 238 -1.27 6.24 0.98
N ASN A 239 -0.23 7.09 0.90
CA ASN A 239 0.73 7.29 2.00
C ASN A 239 0.15 8.02 3.24
N ARG A 240 -1.00 8.71 3.11
CA ARG A 240 -1.69 9.39 4.24
C ARG A 240 -2.77 8.52 4.88
N VAL A 241 -3.24 7.49 4.19
CA VAL A 241 -4.29 6.56 4.64
C VAL A 241 -3.76 5.49 5.60
N GLY A 242 -2.48 5.53 5.96
CA GLY A 242 -1.94 4.74 7.07
C GLY A 242 -1.90 3.22 6.86
N LEU A 243 -1.60 2.75 5.65
CA LEU A 243 -0.99 1.42 5.49
C LEU A 243 0.52 1.53 5.56
N LEU A 244 1.04 1.83 6.76
CA LEU A 244 2.38 1.51 7.28
C LEU A 244 2.49 1.94 8.74
#